data_AF-A0A5N4ACT1-F1
#
_entry.id   AF-A0A5N4ACT1-F1
#
_cell.length_a   1.000
_cell.length_b   1.000
_cell.length_c   1.000
_cell.angle_alpha   90.00
_cell.angle_beta   90.00
_cell.angle_gamma   90.00
#
_symmetry.space_group_name_H-M   'P 1'
#
loop_
_entity.id
_entity.type
_entity.pdbx_description
1 polymer ?
#
loop_
_entity_poly.entity_id
_entity_poly.type
_entity_poly.pdbx_seq_one_letter_code
_entity_poly.pdbx_strand_id
1 'polypeptide(L)'
;MMLVKFLYLVYLVVPLGIVRCGSDKIIKPILACRLCDPSPLCLYGEDFDQYGCPTCNCSDPCKGHICLENEVCIIEDLICTNPPCGIKPKCVCNLRCPYGYETECSGCQVCKCKHPCRDIVCPSGQYCAVEFTNCTKISCFPTPVCEYMI
;
A
#
# COMPACT_ATOMS: atom_id res chain seq x y z
N MET A 1 11.01 -63.85 -75.66
CA MET A 1 10.30 -62.61 -76.09
C MET A 1 10.02 -61.79 -74.84
N MET A 2 10.28 -60.48 -74.93
CA MET A 2 10.73 -59.60 -73.85
C MET A 2 9.69 -59.22 -72.78
N LEU A 3 10.24 -59.10 -71.56
CA LEU A 3 9.98 -58.16 -70.46
C LEU A 3 8.56 -57.98 -69.86
N VAL A 4 8.46 -58.53 -68.65
CA VAL A 4 7.53 -58.21 -67.57
C VAL A 4 8.02 -56.95 -66.83
N LYS A 5 7.16 -55.95 -66.62
CA LYS A 5 7.31 -54.90 -65.58
C LYS A 5 6.13 -55.08 -64.59
N PHE A 6 6.40 -55.67 -63.42
CA PHE A 6 6.57 -54.97 -62.12
C PHE A 6 5.30 -54.21 -61.69
N LEU A 7 4.47 -54.82 -60.82
CA LEU A 7 4.44 -54.62 -59.33
C LEU A 7 3.67 -53.33 -58.97
N TYR A 8 2.51 -53.27 -58.28
CA TYR A 8 1.99 -53.86 -57.02
C TYR A 8 0.44 -53.58 -56.99
N LEU A 9 -0.52 -54.51 -56.80
CA LEU A 9 -1.03 -55.11 -55.54
C LEU A 9 -1.10 -54.09 -54.38
N VAL A 10 -2.22 -53.73 -53.75
CA VAL A 10 -3.21 -54.58 -53.05
C VAL A 10 -4.46 -53.75 -52.70
N TYR A 11 -5.62 -54.39 -52.84
CA TYR A 11 -6.95 -54.02 -52.32
C TYR A 11 -6.98 -53.72 -50.80
N LEU A 12 -7.72 -52.70 -50.34
CA LEU A 12 -8.21 -52.66 -48.96
C LEU A 12 -9.70 -52.22 -48.87
N VAL A 13 -10.53 -53.26 -48.81
CA VAL A 13 -11.72 -53.49 -47.94
C VAL A 13 -12.37 -52.32 -47.16
N VAL A 14 -13.65 -52.10 -47.50
CA VAL A 14 -14.89 -52.04 -46.69
C VAL A 14 -15.01 -51.00 -45.54
N PRO A 15 -16.11 -50.20 -45.53
CA PRO A 15 -16.41 -49.20 -44.51
C PRO A 15 -17.01 -49.83 -43.26
N LEU A 16 -16.63 -49.36 -42.06
CA LEU A 16 -17.41 -49.37 -40.80
C LEU A 16 -16.51 -48.81 -39.68
N GLY A 17 -16.72 -47.55 -39.32
CA GLY A 17 -15.98 -46.92 -38.24
C GLY A 17 -16.62 -45.60 -37.87
N ILE A 18 -17.60 -45.66 -36.97
CA ILE A 18 -18.16 -44.51 -36.27
C ILE A 18 -16.99 -43.93 -35.45
N VAL A 19 -16.28 -42.95 -35.98
CA VAL A 19 -15.28 -42.22 -35.21
C VAL A 19 -16.04 -41.36 -34.20
N ARG A 20 -15.83 -41.74 -32.95
CA ARG A 20 -16.46 -41.21 -31.74
C ARG A 20 -16.23 -39.71 -31.60
N CYS A 21 -17.18 -39.05 -30.95
CA CYS A 21 -17.05 -37.74 -30.32
C CYS A 21 -15.69 -37.61 -29.63
N GLY A 22 -14.78 -36.87 -30.25
CA GLY A 22 -13.62 -36.29 -29.57
C GLY A 22 -14.06 -34.93 -29.07
N SER A 23 -14.10 -34.75 -27.74
CA SER A 23 -14.49 -33.53 -27.05
C SER A 23 -14.11 -32.28 -27.84
N ASP A 24 -15.09 -31.44 -28.14
CA ASP A 24 -14.88 -30.01 -28.25
C ASP A 24 -14.14 -29.60 -26.98
N LYS A 25 -12.81 -29.52 -27.05
CA LYS A 25 -12.04 -28.75 -26.11
C LYS A 25 -12.50 -27.34 -26.38
N ILE A 26 -13.51 -26.92 -25.62
CA ILE A 26 -13.89 -25.53 -25.42
C ILE A 26 -12.57 -24.83 -25.18
N ILE A 27 -12.08 -24.12 -26.20
CA ILE A 27 -11.06 -23.12 -26.04
C ILE A 27 -11.75 -22.13 -25.12
N LYS A 28 -11.50 -22.23 -23.81
CA LYS A 28 -11.96 -21.22 -22.87
C LYS A 28 -11.47 -19.90 -23.44
N PRO A 29 -12.34 -18.92 -23.71
CA PRO A 29 -11.85 -17.62 -24.12
C PRO A 29 -10.85 -17.19 -23.06
N ILE A 30 -9.66 -16.79 -23.50
CA ILE A 30 -8.77 -15.98 -22.68
C ILE A 30 -9.68 -14.84 -22.22
N LEU A 31 -10.02 -14.80 -20.93
CA LEU A 31 -10.97 -13.85 -20.40
C LEU A 31 -10.37 -12.46 -20.64
N ALA A 32 -10.85 -11.78 -21.67
CA ALA A 32 -10.37 -10.46 -22.01
C ALA A 32 -10.76 -9.53 -20.86
N CYS A 33 -9.78 -8.82 -20.32
CA CYS A 33 -10.02 -7.86 -19.25
C CYS A 33 -10.99 -6.78 -19.71
N ARG A 34 -11.84 -6.31 -18.80
CA ARG A 34 -12.66 -5.12 -19.02
C ARG A 34 -11.74 -3.89 -18.95
N LEU A 35 -11.75 -3.06 -19.99
CA LEU A 35 -11.03 -1.79 -20.00
C LEU A 35 -11.85 -0.69 -19.32
N CYS A 36 -11.16 0.23 -18.64
CA CYS A 36 -11.77 1.39 -18.00
C CYS A 36 -12.02 2.48 -19.05
N ASP A 37 -13.25 2.99 -19.11
CA ASP A 37 -13.61 4.09 -20.00
C ASP A 37 -14.51 5.10 -19.27
N PRO A 38 -14.02 6.33 -18.99
CA PRO A 38 -12.64 6.76 -19.21
C PRO A 38 -11.66 6.09 -18.24
N SER A 39 -10.39 5.97 -18.65
CA SER A 39 -9.31 5.56 -17.75
C SER A 39 -9.06 6.62 -16.66
N PRO A 40 -8.94 6.23 -15.39
CA PRO A 40 -8.66 7.17 -14.31
C PRO A 40 -7.22 7.70 -14.37
N LEU A 41 -7.04 8.98 -14.01
CA LEU A 41 -5.72 9.58 -13.84
C LEU A 41 -5.22 9.28 -12.41
N CYS A 42 -4.42 8.22 -12.27
CA CYS A 42 -3.90 7.77 -11.00
C CYS A 42 -2.44 8.17 -10.80
N LEU A 43 -2.12 8.74 -9.64
CA LEU A 43 -0.75 9.15 -9.28
C LEU A 43 0.22 7.97 -9.22
N TYR A 44 -0.25 6.81 -8.76
CA TYR A 44 0.56 5.59 -8.57
C TYR A 44 0.11 4.44 -9.48
N GLY A 45 -0.59 4.76 -10.56
CA GLY A 45 -1.15 3.76 -11.47
C GLY A 45 -2.43 3.09 -10.97
N GLU A 46 -2.92 2.13 -11.75
CA GLU A 46 -4.15 1.39 -11.48
C GLU A 46 -3.90 0.17 -10.58
N ASP A 47 -4.90 -0.21 -9.79
CA ASP A 47 -4.91 -1.46 -9.03
C ASP A 47 -5.41 -2.60 -9.93
N PHE A 48 -4.83 -3.79 -9.75
CA PHE A 48 -5.10 -4.97 -10.58
C PHE A 48 -5.70 -6.09 -9.75
N ASP A 49 -6.59 -6.86 -10.35
CA ASP A 49 -7.13 -8.06 -9.70
C ASP A 49 -6.12 -9.22 -9.73
N GLN A 50 -6.50 -10.35 -9.12
CA GLN A 50 -5.68 -11.56 -9.08
C GLN A 50 -5.38 -12.19 -10.44
N TYR A 51 -6.08 -11.77 -11.50
CA TYR A 51 -5.89 -12.21 -12.88
C TYR A 51 -5.07 -11.20 -13.70
N GLY A 52 -4.65 -10.09 -13.09
CA GLY A 52 -3.90 -9.02 -13.76
C GLY A 52 -4.78 -8.09 -14.60
N CYS A 53 -6.10 -8.08 -14.38
CA CYS A 53 -7.00 -7.13 -15.04
C CYS A 53 -7.12 -5.83 -14.23
N PRO A 54 -7.19 -4.65 -14.89
CA PRO A 54 -7.36 -3.38 -14.19
C PRO A 54 -8.72 -3.35 -13.50
N THR A 55 -8.72 -2.91 -12.25
CA THR A 55 -9.95 -2.78 -11.44
C THR A 55 -10.65 -1.44 -11.65
N CYS A 56 -10.05 -0.54 -12.44
CA CYS A 56 -10.45 0.86 -12.60
C CYS A 56 -10.42 1.66 -11.29
N ASN A 57 -9.66 1.20 -10.30
CA ASN A 57 -9.34 1.94 -9.09
C ASN A 57 -7.87 2.33 -9.11
N CYS A 58 -7.53 3.42 -8.43
CA CYS A 58 -6.14 3.79 -8.26
C CYS A 58 -5.45 2.90 -7.23
N SER A 59 -4.21 2.54 -7.51
CA SER A 59 -3.33 1.91 -6.55
C SER A 59 -3.00 2.91 -5.45
N ASP A 60 -3.18 2.48 -4.20
CA ASP A 60 -2.79 3.21 -3.01
C ASP A 60 -1.64 2.43 -2.34
N PRO A 61 -0.37 2.90 -2.47
CA PRO A 61 0.79 2.26 -1.85
C PRO A 61 0.73 2.16 -0.32
N CYS A 62 -0.12 2.96 0.34
CA CYS A 62 -0.36 2.89 1.79
C CYS A 62 -1.50 1.93 2.16
N LYS A 63 -2.23 1.38 1.20
CA LYS A 63 -3.33 0.42 1.44
C LYS A 63 -2.79 -0.83 2.13
N GLY A 64 -3.30 -1.09 3.33
CA GLY A 64 -2.89 -2.23 4.15
C GLY A 64 -1.57 -2.04 4.91
N HIS A 65 -0.91 -0.88 4.80
CA HIS A 65 0.26 -0.57 5.59
C HIS A 65 -0.15 -0.08 6.99
N ILE A 66 0.32 -0.77 8.03
CA ILE A 66 0.01 -0.44 9.42
C ILE A 66 1.17 0.41 9.98
N CYS A 67 0.85 1.59 10.49
CA CYS A 67 1.78 2.46 11.21
C CYS A 67 1.49 2.44 12.72
N LEU A 68 2.46 2.88 13.53
CA LEU A 68 2.29 2.95 14.97
C LEU A 68 1.40 4.13 15.37
N GLU A 69 1.09 4.22 16.66
CA GLU A 69 0.29 5.31 17.21
C GLU A 69 0.89 6.67 16.84
N ASN A 70 0.05 7.59 16.38
CA ASN A 70 0.40 8.94 15.94
C ASN A 70 1.28 9.05 14.68
N GLU A 71 1.54 7.94 14.00
CA GLU A 71 2.20 7.94 12.69
C GLU A 71 1.19 7.92 11.55
N VAL A 72 1.62 8.43 10.39
CA VAL A 72 0.87 8.38 9.14
C VAL A 72 1.73 7.75 8.06
N CYS A 73 1.10 6.99 7.17
CA CYS A 73 1.79 6.45 6.00
C CYS A 73 1.92 7.54 4.94
N ILE A 74 3.15 7.74 4.47
CA ILE A 74 3.48 8.55 3.31
C ILE A 74 4.22 7.68 2.29
N ILE A 75 4.41 8.23 1.10
CA ILE A 75 5.09 7.55 0.01
C ILE A 75 6.47 8.18 -0.16
N GLU A 76 7.51 7.35 -0.11
CA GLU A 76 8.91 7.75 -0.28
C GLU A 76 9.41 7.25 -1.62
N ASP A 77 9.94 8.16 -2.44
CA ASP A 77 10.62 7.83 -3.70
C ASP A 77 11.97 7.17 -3.40
N LEU A 78 12.25 6.05 -4.07
CA LEU A 78 13.54 5.38 -3.95
C LEU A 78 14.57 6.06 -4.84
N ILE A 79 15.77 6.29 -4.31
CA ILE A 79 16.92 6.73 -5.10
C ILE A 79 17.70 5.49 -5.53
N CYS A 80 17.81 5.28 -6.83
CA CYS A 80 18.48 4.13 -7.42
C CYS A 80 19.46 4.56 -8.52
N THR A 81 20.50 3.77 -8.75
CA THR A 81 21.55 4.11 -9.74
C THR A 81 21.04 4.04 -11.18
N ASN A 82 20.06 3.18 -11.45
CA ASN A 82 19.47 2.97 -12.78
C ASN A 82 17.95 3.15 -12.72
N PRO A 83 17.41 4.32 -13.13
CA PRO A 83 15.97 4.57 -13.21
C PRO A 83 15.25 3.70 -14.26
N PRO A 84 13.92 3.51 -14.16
CA PRO A 84 13.01 4.12 -13.18
C PRO A 84 13.12 3.49 -11.79
N CYS A 85 13.14 4.32 -10.76
CA CYS A 85 13.13 3.86 -9.38
C CYS A 85 11.69 3.67 -8.88
N GLY A 86 11.50 2.73 -7.96
CA GLY A 86 10.19 2.49 -7.35
C GLY A 86 9.86 3.50 -6.26
N ILE A 87 8.68 3.34 -5.69
CA ILE A 87 8.22 4.01 -4.47
C ILE A 87 8.04 2.98 -3.37
N LYS A 88 8.05 3.42 -2.12
CA LYS A 88 7.63 2.57 -0.99
C LYS A 88 6.81 3.35 0.04
N PRO A 89 5.88 2.70 0.75
CA PRO A 89 5.25 3.29 1.92
C PRO A 89 6.26 3.47 3.05
N LYS A 90 6.07 4.53 3.83
CA LYS A 90 6.89 4.89 4.99
C LYS A 90 6.00 5.52 6.06
N CYS A 91 6.08 5.02 7.28
CA CYS A 91 5.43 5.66 8.42
C CYS A 91 6.25 6.84 8.92
N VAL A 92 5.59 7.98 9.15
CA VAL A 92 6.20 9.19 9.69
C VAL A 92 5.34 9.75 10.81
N CYS A 93 5.98 10.35 11.82
CA CYS A 93 5.27 10.97 12.91
C CYS A 93 4.45 12.18 12.44
N ASN A 94 3.17 12.24 12.82
CA ASN A 94 2.26 13.32 12.45
C ASN A 94 1.95 14.30 13.60
N LEU A 95 2.64 14.16 14.73
CA LEU A 95 2.45 15.07 15.85
C LEU A 95 3.11 16.41 15.60
N ARG A 96 2.52 17.46 16.17
CA ARG A 96 3.19 18.75 16.37
C ARG A 96 3.30 18.96 17.87
N CYS A 97 4.50 18.79 18.41
CA CYS A 97 4.73 18.85 19.85
C CYS A 97 5.30 20.21 20.26
N PRO A 98 4.53 21.09 20.92
CA PRO A 98 5.01 22.43 21.31
C PRO A 98 6.17 22.39 22.30
N TYR A 99 6.21 21.34 23.14
CA TYR A 99 7.26 21.11 24.14
C TYR A 99 8.31 20.07 23.68
N GLY A 100 8.30 19.72 22.39
CA GLY A 100 9.18 18.73 21.81
C GLY A 100 8.71 17.28 22.03
N TYR A 101 9.48 16.36 21.43
CA TYR A 101 9.20 14.93 21.46
C TYR A 101 9.83 14.25 22.66
N GLU A 102 9.20 13.20 23.14
CA GLU A 102 9.79 12.30 24.11
C GLU A 102 10.99 11.55 23.50
N THR A 103 11.91 11.13 24.35
CA THR A 103 13.12 10.40 23.95
C THR A 103 13.24 9.12 24.74
N GLU A 104 13.60 8.04 24.07
CA GLU A 104 13.93 6.76 24.71
C GLU A 104 15.34 6.77 25.31
N CYS A 105 15.70 5.72 26.05
CA CYS A 105 17.02 5.57 26.69
C CYS A 105 18.19 5.59 25.70
N SER A 106 17.94 5.31 24.41
CA SER A 106 18.92 5.42 23.32
C SER A 106 19.20 6.87 22.90
N GLY A 107 18.42 7.83 23.39
CA GLY A 107 18.43 9.23 22.94
C GLY A 107 17.60 9.47 21.66
N CYS A 108 17.02 8.44 21.06
CA CYS A 108 16.14 8.57 19.90
C CYS A 108 14.79 9.19 20.30
N GLN A 109 14.29 10.11 19.48
CA GLN A 109 12.94 10.65 19.65
C GLN A 109 11.91 9.60 19.27
N VAL A 110 10.83 9.53 20.06
CA VAL A 110 9.65 8.73 19.74
C VAL A 110 8.51 9.65 19.30
N CYS A 111 7.55 9.10 18.55
CA CYS A 111 6.36 9.83 18.12
C CYS A 111 5.35 10.03 19.27
N LYS A 112 5.80 10.68 20.33
CA LYS A 112 5.02 11.08 21.51
C LYS A 112 5.45 12.47 21.96
N CYS A 113 4.50 13.31 22.34
CA CYS A 113 4.80 14.66 22.81
C CYS A 113 5.15 14.67 24.30
N LYS A 114 6.15 15.48 24.67
CA LYS A 114 6.42 15.77 26.07
C LYS A 114 5.24 16.50 26.70
N HIS A 115 4.86 16.06 27.90
CA HIS A 115 3.87 16.74 28.71
C HIS A 115 4.56 17.77 29.61
N PRO A 116 4.18 19.06 29.57
CA PRO A 116 4.90 20.13 30.28
C PRO A 116 4.85 20.00 31.80
N CYS A 117 3.83 19.34 32.35
CA CYS A 117 3.71 19.08 33.79
C CYS A 117 4.45 17.82 34.28
N ARG A 118 5.09 17.05 33.39
CA ARG A 118 5.68 15.76 33.75
C ARG A 118 6.78 15.87 34.82
N ASP A 119 7.64 16.89 34.70
CA ASP A 119 8.82 17.06 35.55
C ASP A 119 8.66 18.22 36.55
N ILE A 120 7.42 18.71 36.74
CA ILE A 120 7.14 19.85 37.61
C ILE A 120 6.65 19.36 38.97
N VAL A 121 7.38 19.73 40.00
CA VAL A 121 7.02 19.47 41.40
C VAL A 121 6.41 20.75 41.98
N CYS A 122 5.11 20.71 42.23
CA CYS A 122 4.39 21.83 42.86
C CYS A 122 4.48 21.78 44.39
N PRO A 123 4.40 22.93 45.07
CA PRO A 123 4.24 23.02 46.52
C PRO A 123 3.05 22.21 47.06
N SER A 124 3.10 21.91 48.37
CA SER A 124 2.04 21.17 49.08
C SER A 124 0.65 21.75 48.82
N GLY A 125 -0.27 20.91 48.37
CA GLY A 125 -1.67 21.28 48.09
C GLY A 125 -1.93 21.80 46.68
N GLN A 126 -0.91 21.93 45.83
CA GLN A 126 -1.04 22.36 44.44
C GLN A 126 -0.86 21.19 43.46
N TYR A 127 -1.42 21.33 42.26
CA TYR A 127 -1.18 20.44 41.12
C TYR A 127 -0.71 21.25 39.91
N CYS A 128 0.02 20.60 39.00
CA CYS A 128 0.42 21.24 37.76
C CYS A 128 -0.72 21.17 36.74
N ALA A 129 -1.10 22.33 36.22
CA ALA A 129 -2.04 22.49 35.12
C ALA A 129 -1.37 23.16 33.93
N VAL A 130 -1.89 22.90 32.73
CA VAL A 130 -1.45 23.58 31.51
C VAL A 130 -2.40 24.74 31.25
N GLU A 131 -1.93 25.96 31.50
CA GLU A 131 -2.73 27.16 31.29
C GLU A 131 -2.57 27.65 29.84
N PHE A 132 -3.70 27.78 29.15
CA PHE A 132 -3.80 28.42 27.84
C PHE A 132 -4.20 29.88 28.08
N THR A 133 -3.22 30.73 28.41
CA THR A 133 -3.51 32.16 28.59
C THR A 133 -4.08 32.75 27.29
N ASN A 134 -5.10 33.62 27.41
CA ASN A 134 -5.67 34.35 26.29
C ASN A 134 -4.68 35.42 25.84
N CYS A 135 -3.84 35.08 24.86
CA CYS A 135 -2.71 35.92 24.51
C CYS A 135 -3.01 36.88 23.36
N THR A 136 -2.64 38.13 23.56
CA THR A 136 -2.66 39.21 22.58
C THR A 136 -1.35 39.36 21.79
N LYS A 137 -0.35 38.48 22.00
CA LYS A 137 0.94 38.50 21.29
C LYS A 137 1.17 37.26 20.42
N ILE A 138 1.98 37.46 19.38
CA ILE A 138 2.20 36.60 18.18
C ILE A 138 2.71 35.17 18.49
N SER A 139 3.27 34.89 19.66
CA SER A 139 3.55 33.51 20.10
C SER A 139 3.00 33.28 21.50
N CYS A 140 1.90 32.52 21.61
CA CYS A 140 1.54 31.94 22.88
C CYS A 140 1.69 30.44 22.84
N PHE A 141 2.65 29.99 23.62
CA PHE A 141 2.78 28.60 24.00
C PHE A 141 2.03 28.44 25.31
N PRO A 142 1.18 27.42 25.46
CA PRO A 142 0.66 27.07 26.77
C PRO A 142 1.84 26.90 27.73
N THR A 143 1.62 27.20 29.00
CA THR A 143 2.67 27.10 30.03
C THR A 143 2.17 26.28 31.22
N PRO A 144 3.02 25.45 31.82
CA PRO A 144 2.65 24.75 33.04
C PRO A 144 2.65 25.72 34.23
N VAL A 145 1.60 25.65 35.05
CA VAL A 145 1.38 26.49 36.23
C VAL A 145 0.93 25.61 37.40
N CYS A 146 1.42 25.89 38.61
CA CYS A 146 0.95 25.23 39.83
C CYS A 146 -0.29 25.95 40.37
N GLU A 147 -1.40 25.25 40.49
CA GLU A 147 -2.67 25.80 40.98
C GLU A 147 -3.32 24.90 42.04
N TYR A 148 -4.27 25.45 42.80
CA TYR A 148 -5.03 24.70 43.81
C TYR A 148 -6.29 24.09 43.17
N MET A 149 -6.73 22.92 43.65
CA MET A 149 -8.03 22.38 43.26
C MET A 149 -9.12 23.30 43.83
N ILE A 150 -9.86 23.95 42.93
CA ILE A 150 -10.97 24.87 43.25
C ILE A 150 -12.23 24.08 43.58
#